data_AF-A0A507QZQ0-F1
#
_entry.id   AF-A0A507QZQ0-F1
#
_cell.length_a   1.000
_cell.length_b   1.000
_cell.length_c   1.000
_cell.angle_alpha   90.00
_cell.angle_beta   90.00
_cell.angle_gamma   90.00
#
_symmetry.space_group_name_H-M   'P 1'
#
loop_
_entity.id
_entity.type
_entity.pdbx_description
1 polymer ?
#
loop_
_entity_poly.entity_id
_entity_poly.type
_entity_poly.pdbx_seq_one_letter_code
_entity_poly.pdbx_strand_id
1 'polypeptide(L)'
;MTDSTMTYPGLEGSEKSLEWLWDTHFAAVASDSPGFEVWNSGLDAGPGLRMHEIILSGFGLPIGELFTLKELAEQCEKLNRWSFMFVSEVLNVPGGVGSPPNALAIL
;
A
#
# COMPACT_ATOMS: atom_id res chain seq x y z
N MET A 1 -18.00 -16.09 -21.14
CA MET A 1 -17.29 -14.95 -20.53
C MET A 1 -18.21 -14.50 -19.40
N THR A 2 -17.93 -14.71 -18.13
CA THR A 2 -16.76 -14.19 -17.40
C THR A 2 -16.49 -15.04 -16.15
N ASP A 3 -15.58 -16.00 -16.27
CA ASP A 3 -14.90 -16.61 -15.14
C ASP A 3 -13.46 -16.09 -15.19
N SER A 4 -13.27 -14.87 -14.68
CA SER A 4 -11.93 -14.30 -14.52
C SER A 4 -11.88 -13.64 -13.16
N THR A 5 -11.60 -14.46 -12.14
CA THR A 5 -11.10 -13.96 -10.87
C THR A 5 -9.85 -13.13 -11.17
N MET A 6 -9.95 -11.80 -11.05
CA MET A 6 -8.78 -10.92 -11.08
C MET A 6 -8.10 -10.99 -9.72
N THR A 7 -6.84 -11.44 -9.74
CA THR A 7 -5.95 -11.37 -8.59
C THR A 7 -4.84 -10.39 -8.91
N TYR A 8 -4.56 -9.46 -8.00
CA TYR A 8 -3.38 -8.59 -8.09
C TYR A 8 -2.47 -8.77 -6.87
N PRO A 9 -1.14 -8.60 -7.05
CA PRO A 9 -0.17 -8.83 -5.99
C PRO A 9 -0.26 -7.77 -4.91
N GLY A 10 0.14 -8.13 -3.69
CA GLY A 10 0.24 -7.23 -2.55
C GLY A 10 0.77 -7.96 -1.33
N LEU A 11 0.74 -7.31 -0.17
CA LEU A 11 1.08 -7.95 1.10
C LEU A 11 0.05 -9.03 1.44
N GLU A 12 0.51 -10.20 1.90
CA GLU A 12 -0.36 -11.29 2.31
C GLU A 12 -1.29 -10.84 3.45
N GLY A 13 -2.60 -11.00 3.26
CA GLY A 13 -3.60 -10.79 4.31
C GLY A 13 -3.52 -11.89 5.37
N SER A 14 -2.81 -11.63 6.46
CA SER A 14 -2.66 -12.58 7.58
C SER A 14 -2.52 -11.87 8.92
N GLU A 15 -2.85 -12.56 10.02
CA GLU A 15 -2.64 -12.03 11.37
C GLU A 15 -1.16 -11.69 11.63
N LYS A 16 -0.25 -12.50 11.10
CA LYS A 16 1.20 -12.24 11.18
C LYS A 16 1.60 -10.95 10.47
N SER A 17 1.01 -10.67 9.30
CA SER A 17 1.25 -9.41 8.58
C SER A 17 0.73 -8.21 9.38
N LEU A 18 -0.44 -8.34 10.00
CA LEU A 18 -1.03 -7.30 10.85
C LEU A 18 -0.22 -7.06 12.12
N GLU A 19 0.25 -8.11 12.79
CA GLU A 19 1.14 -8.03 13.96
C GLU A 19 2.43 -7.30 13.61
N TRP A 20 3.06 -7.64 12.47
CA TRP A 20 4.26 -6.97 12.02
C TRP A 20 4.03 -5.47 11.71
N LEU A 21 2.91 -5.13 11.06
CA LEU A 21 2.55 -3.73 10.79
C LEU A 21 2.30 -2.95 12.08
N TRP A 22 1.64 -3.57 13.06
CA TRP A 22 1.39 -2.98 14.37
C TRP A 22 2.69 -2.70 15.12
N ASP A 23 3.57 -3.69 15.22
CA ASP A 23 4.82 -3.61 15.99
C ASP A 23 5.84 -2.63 15.38
N THR A 24 5.80 -2.44 14.06
CA THR A 24 6.79 -1.57 13.38
C THR A 24 6.46 -0.08 13.50
N HIS A 25 5.20 0.28 13.81
CA HIS A 25 4.75 1.65 13.98
C HIS A 25 5.10 2.58 12.79
N PHE A 26 4.94 2.08 11.56
CA PHE A 26 5.06 2.93 10.38
C PHE A 26 4.01 4.05 10.40
N ALA A 27 4.37 5.23 9.90
CA ALA A 27 3.44 6.35 9.77
C ALA A 27 2.50 6.19 8.55
N ALA A 28 2.90 5.41 7.55
CA ALA A 28 2.15 5.07 6.35
C ALA A 28 2.80 3.88 5.64
N VAL A 29 2.04 3.19 4.78
CA VAL A 29 2.54 2.15 3.88
C VAL A 29 2.19 2.48 2.44
N ALA A 30 2.98 2.01 1.48
CA ALA A 30 2.70 2.21 0.07
C ALA A 30 3.16 1.03 -0.81
N SER A 31 2.51 0.84 -1.95
CA SER A 31 2.89 -0.15 -2.97
C SER A 31 2.76 0.41 -4.40
N ASP A 32 3.39 -0.27 -5.35
CA ASP A 32 3.21 -0.07 -6.80
C ASP A 32 2.10 -0.96 -7.40
N SER A 33 1.32 -1.63 -6.53
CA SER A 33 0.17 -2.46 -6.89
C SER A 33 -1.14 -1.67 -6.91
N PRO A 34 -2.21 -2.22 -7.52
CA PRO A 34 -3.56 -1.63 -7.45
C PRO A 34 -4.09 -1.47 -6.03
N GLY A 35 -3.68 -2.35 -5.12
CA GLY A 35 -3.91 -2.18 -3.70
C GLY A 35 -2.67 -2.54 -2.88
N PHE A 36 -2.68 -2.22 -1.58
CA PHE A 36 -1.57 -2.60 -0.70
C PHE A 36 -1.50 -4.10 -0.40
N GLU A 37 -2.65 -4.71 -0.12
CA GLU A 37 -2.74 -6.14 0.16
C GLU A 37 -3.08 -6.97 -1.08
N VAL A 38 -2.82 -8.28 -1.00
CA VAL A 38 -3.31 -9.22 -2.02
C VAL A 38 -4.84 -9.13 -2.08
N TRP A 39 -5.35 -8.94 -3.29
CA TRP A 39 -6.78 -8.96 -3.53
C TRP A 39 -7.15 -10.05 -4.52
N ASN A 40 -8.21 -10.79 -4.19
CA ASN A 40 -8.86 -11.73 -5.07
C ASN A 40 -10.28 -11.24 -5.36
N SER A 41 -10.58 -10.89 -6.61
CA SER A 41 -11.94 -10.51 -7.01
C SER A 41 -12.76 -11.78 -7.30
N GLY A 42 -13.97 -11.86 -6.75
CA GLY A 42 -14.92 -12.94 -7.05
C GLY A 42 -15.90 -13.15 -5.91
N LEU A 43 -17.13 -13.58 -6.21
CA LEU A 43 -18.09 -13.98 -5.17
C LEU A 43 -17.61 -15.24 -4.42
N ASP A 44 -16.76 -16.05 -5.08
CA ASP A 44 -16.14 -17.27 -4.56
C ASP A 44 -14.74 -17.03 -3.98
N ALA A 45 -14.25 -15.78 -4.00
CA ALA A 45 -13.03 -15.42 -3.28
C ALA A 45 -13.37 -15.59 -1.79
N GLY A 46 -12.95 -16.71 -1.21
CA GLY A 46 -13.20 -17.05 0.19
C GLY A 46 -12.76 -15.95 1.17
N PRO A 47 -13.01 -16.11 2.47
CA PRO A 47 -12.78 -15.07 3.49
C PRO A 47 -11.28 -14.92 3.80
N GLY A 48 -10.45 -14.63 2.80
CA GLY A 48 -9.11 -14.13 3.02
C GLY A 48 -9.20 -12.87 3.88
N LEU A 49 -8.30 -12.74 4.86
CA LEU A 49 -8.30 -11.61 5.78
C LEU A 49 -8.00 -10.33 5.00
N ARG A 50 -9.01 -9.46 4.86
CA ARG A 50 -8.86 -8.13 4.28
C ARG A 50 -8.30 -7.20 5.34
N MET A 51 -7.06 -6.78 5.16
CA MET A 51 -6.33 -5.90 6.04
C MET A 51 -6.75 -4.44 5.91
N HIS A 52 -7.29 -3.99 4.76
CA HIS A 52 -7.65 -2.58 4.51
C HIS A 52 -8.43 -1.94 5.66
N GLU A 53 -9.52 -2.58 6.08
CA GLU A 53 -10.40 -2.06 7.11
C GLU A 53 -9.69 -1.98 8.47
N ILE A 54 -8.86 -2.98 8.77
CA ILE A 54 -8.11 -3.09 10.02
C ILE A 54 -7.04 -2.02 10.09
N ILE A 55 -6.25 -1.85 9.02
CA ILE A 55 -5.11 -0.92 9.06
C ILE A 55 -5.55 0.53 8.91
N LEU A 56 -6.58 0.83 8.09
CA LEU A 56 -7.11 2.20 7.98
C LEU A 56 -7.92 2.60 9.22
N SER A 57 -8.96 1.82 9.57
CA SER A 57 -9.91 2.23 10.62
C SER A 57 -9.45 1.82 12.02
N GLY A 58 -8.71 0.72 12.14
CA GLY A 58 -8.17 0.24 13.42
C GLY A 58 -6.86 0.94 13.78
N PHE A 59 -5.81 0.72 12.98
CA PHE A 59 -4.47 1.21 13.30
C PHE A 59 -4.29 2.70 12.97
N GLY A 60 -5.14 3.27 12.11
CA GLY A 60 -4.96 4.63 11.60
C GLY A 60 -3.76 4.74 10.66
N LEU A 61 -3.38 3.65 10.00
CA LEU A 61 -2.24 3.54 9.09
C LEU A 61 -2.69 3.88 7.65
N PRO A 62 -2.30 5.05 7.11
CA PRO A 62 -2.65 5.45 5.74
C PRO A 62 -1.97 4.55 4.70
N ILE A 63 -2.65 4.39 3.55
CA ILE A 63 -2.21 3.53 2.44
C ILE A 63 -1.98 4.38 1.19
N GLY A 64 -0.83 4.21 0.54
CA GLY A 64 -0.52 4.68 -0.81
C GLY A 64 -0.55 3.53 -1.81
N GLU A 65 -1.20 3.73 -2.95
CA GLU A 65 -1.39 2.70 -3.97
C GLU A 65 -1.03 3.26 -5.35
N LEU A 66 -0.71 2.38 -6.30
CA LEU A 66 -0.39 2.75 -7.69
C LEU A 66 0.86 3.64 -7.82
N PHE A 67 1.85 3.48 -6.95
CA PHE A 67 3.09 4.26 -7.05
C PHE A 67 3.95 3.74 -8.22
N THR A 68 4.71 4.64 -8.85
CA THR A 68 5.76 4.24 -9.81
C THR A 68 7.09 4.13 -9.07
N LEU A 69 7.53 2.91 -8.74
CA LEU A 69 8.73 2.69 -7.93
C LEU A 69 9.96 2.25 -8.74
N LYS A 70 9.83 2.00 -10.05
CA LYS A 70 10.92 1.47 -10.89
C LYS A 70 12.17 2.35 -10.86
N GLU A 71 12.02 3.64 -11.17
CA GLU A 71 13.14 4.58 -11.25
C GLU A 71 13.77 4.78 -9.87
N LEU A 72 12.96 4.81 -8.82
CA LEU A 72 13.41 4.88 -7.44
C LEU A 72 14.27 3.67 -7.06
N ALA A 73 13.81 2.45 -7.37
CA ALA A 73 14.55 1.22 -7.10
C ALA A 73 15.91 1.21 -7.81
N GLU A 74 15.97 1.61 -9.09
CA GLU A 74 17.23 1.73 -9.84
C GLU A 74 18.21 2.72 -9.20
N GLN A 75 17.74 3.83 -8.61
CA GLN A 75 18.62 4.78 -7.91
C GLN A 75 19.06 4.25 -6.53
N CYS A 76 18.15 3.61 -5.79
CA CYS A 76 18.47 2.97 -4.51
C CYS A 76 19.58 1.92 -4.66
N GLU A 77 19.51 1.09 -5.72
CA GLU A 77 20.54 0.11 -6.05
C GLU A 77 21.89 0.76 -6.38
N LYS A 78 21.90 1.77 -7.26
CA LYS A 78 23.13 2.50 -7.65
C LYS A 78 23.83 3.15 -6.45
N LEU A 79 23.04 3.69 -5.52
CA LEU A 79 23.54 4.40 -4.34
C LEU A 79 23.73 3.47 -3.13
N ASN A 80 23.32 2.21 -3.22
CA ASN A 80 23.22 1.27 -2.11
C ASN A 80 22.54 1.89 -0.87
N ARG A 81 21.40 2.54 -1.08
CA ARG A 81 20.68 3.31 -0.05
C ARG A 81 19.18 3.22 -0.25
N TRP A 82 18.49 2.73 0.78
CA TRP A 82 17.04 2.46 0.77
C TRP A 82 16.27 3.33 1.77
N SER A 83 16.95 4.27 2.42
CA SER A 83 16.37 5.24 3.33
C SER A 83 16.66 6.63 2.81
N PHE A 84 15.60 7.41 2.64
CA PHE A 84 15.60 8.74 2.05
C PHE A 84 14.41 9.52 2.61
N MET A 85 14.39 10.84 2.38
CA MET A 85 13.23 11.65 2.75
C MET A 85 12.12 11.39 1.74
N PHE A 86 10.96 10.98 2.23
CA PHE A 86 9.76 10.80 1.43
C PHE A 86 8.75 11.90 1.76
N VAL A 87 8.19 12.53 0.72
CA VAL A 87 7.16 13.56 0.83
C VAL A 87 5.98 13.13 -0.01
N SER A 88 4.77 13.19 0.57
CA SER A 88 3.52 12.91 -0.12
C SER A 88 2.53 13.98 0.31
N GLU A 89 2.27 14.94 -0.56
CA GLU A 89 1.38 16.07 -0.28
C GLU A 89 0.00 15.80 -0.87
N VAL A 90 -1.00 15.79 0.00
CA VAL A 90 -2.39 15.54 -0.39
C VAL A 90 -3.10 16.84 -0.71
N LEU A 91 -4.07 16.78 -1.62
CA LEU A 91 -4.93 17.91 -1.94
C LEU A 91 -5.73 18.35 -0.71
N ASN A 92 -5.87 19.66 -0.53
CA ASN A 92 -6.71 20.25 0.53
C ASN A 92 -8.20 20.12 0.17
N VAL A 93 -8.78 18.95 0.42
CA VAL A 93 -10.18 18.64 0.17
C VAL A 93 -10.87 18.27 1.49
N PRO A 94 -11.58 19.21 2.15
CA PRO A 94 -12.32 18.92 3.37
C PRO A 94 -13.33 17.78 3.17
N GLY A 95 -13.26 16.76 4.03
CA GLY A 95 -14.08 15.55 3.93
C GLY A 95 -13.60 14.52 2.88
N GLY A 96 -12.45 14.75 2.24
CA GLY A 96 -11.82 13.78 1.35
C GLY A 96 -11.38 12.52 2.10
N VAL A 97 -11.56 11.36 1.47
CA VAL A 97 -11.15 10.04 1.99
C VAL A 97 -9.88 9.50 1.32
N GLY A 98 -9.29 10.29 0.42
CA GLY A 98 -8.09 9.98 -0.35
C GLY A 98 -7.70 11.15 -1.25
N SER A 99 -6.49 11.10 -1.80
CA SER A 99 -5.94 12.11 -2.70
C SER A 99 -4.90 11.48 -3.62
N PRO A 100 -4.71 12.01 -4.86
CA PRO A 100 -3.46 11.80 -5.57
C PRO A 100 -2.26 12.15 -4.65
N PRO A 101 -1.17 11.37 -4.68
CA PRO A 101 -0.18 11.41 -3.60
C PRO A 101 0.82 12.58 -3.70
N ASN A 102 1.05 13.14 -4.90
CA ASN A 102 2.14 14.10 -5.17
C ASN A 102 3.47 13.63 -4.52
N ALA A 103 3.79 12.35 -4.72
CA ALA A 103 4.85 11.65 -4.00
C ALA A 103 6.24 11.94 -4.57
N LEU A 104 7.18 12.29 -3.69
CA LEU A 104 8.58 12.57 -4.00
C LEU A 104 9.51 11.81 -3.05
N ALA A 105 10.54 11.19 -3.63
CA ALA A 105 11.65 10.62 -2.88
C ALA A 105 12.90 11.47 -3.08
N ILE A 106 13.57 11.86 -2.00
CA ILE A 106 14.77 12.70 -2.01
C ILE A 106 15.95 11.88 -1.47
N LEU A 107 16.73 11.32 -2.41
CA LEU A 107 17.82 10.37 -2.17
C LEU A 107 19.18 11.03 -1.98
#